data_AF-A0A5C7QDW3-F1
#
_entry.id   AF-A0A5C7QDW3-F1
#
_cell.length_a   1.000
_cell.length_b   1.000
_cell.length_c   1.000
_cell.angle_alpha   90.00
_cell.angle_beta   90.00
_cell.angle_gamma   90.00
#
_symmetry.space_group_name_H-M   'P 1'
#
loop_
_entity.id
_entity.type
_entity.pdbx_description
1 polymer ?
#
loop_
_entity_poly.entity_id
_entity_poly.type
_entity_poly.pdbx_seq_one_letter_code
_entity_poly.pdbx_strand_id
1 'polypeptide(L)'
;MEEAPAANPVADEPVNLDAPETGETIQEAQTPAGGESVDLDQLTKEALGEPEANPEFIEVEIDGKTYKVLAADGQPVDPDLKFGALRDADYRQKTMALSDEKKAVQQEREVFKALANLKGDAAMRATNLQALDAQIRQLSSISIDHLVQQGYTDADIAEAQAHLNQLQQNRQNLAQQVGRDIHVMREVETRQVEQARMAARKEAAIQDKALTPERIEALEQFAETVGFDKGAVQSISTATEY
;
A
#
# COMPACT_ATOMS: atom_id res chain seq x y z
N MET A 1 3.56 -56.32 -28.12
CA MET A 1 3.96 -55.21 -29.00
C MET A 1 2.91 -54.14 -28.81
N GLU A 2 3.22 -53.17 -27.96
CA GLU A 2 2.35 -52.03 -27.64
C GLU A 2 3.31 -50.86 -27.44
N GLU A 3 3.30 -49.94 -28.40
CA GLU A 3 4.20 -48.79 -28.54
C GLU A 3 3.55 -47.59 -27.86
N ALA A 4 4.22 -47.04 -26.84
CA ALA A 4 3.83 -45.78 -26.19
C ALA A 4 4.44 -44.59 -26.97
N PRO A 5 3.70 -43.50 -27.23
CA PRO A 5 4.28 -42.32 -27.85
C PRO A 5 5.14 -41.54 -26.84
N ALA A 6 6.40 -41.31 -27.23
CA ALA A 6 7.36 -40.51 -26.50
C ALA A 6 7.01 -39.02 -26.56
N ALA A 7 7.06 -38.37 -25.38
CA ALA A 7 6.95 -36.92 -25.24
C ALA A 7 8.24 -36.25 -25.75
N ASN A 8 8.11 -35.39 -26.75
CA ASN A 8 9.17 -34.47 -27.17
C ASN A 8 9.23 -33.28 -26.19
N PRO A 9 10.40 -32.94 -25.62
CA PRO A 9 10.59 -31.69 -24.90
C PRO A 9 10.74 -30.53 -25.89
N VAL A 10 9.89 -29.51 -25.77
CA VAL A 10 10.09 -28.23 -26.45
C VAL A 10 11.22 -27.49 -25.72
N ALA A 11 12.27 -27.16 -26.48
CA ALA A 11 13.38 -26.35 -26.03
C ALA A 11 12.95 -24.89 -25.87
N ASP A 12 13.30 -24.30 -24.72
CA ASP A 12 13.20 -22.86 -24.45
C ASP A 12 14.18 -22.11 -25.36
N GLU A 13 13.64 -21.21 -26.19
CA GLU A 13 14.41 -20.16 -26.86
C GLU A 13 14.68 -18.99 -25.87
N PRO A 14 15.88 -18.38 -25.89
CA PRO A 14 16.22 -17.29 -24.99
C PRO A 14 15.54 -15.97 -25.41
N VAL A 15 14.74 -15.40 -24.52
CA VAL A 15 14.17 -14.04 -24.71
C VAL A 15 15.25 -13.00 -24.44
N ASN A 16 15.64 -12.33 -25.52
CA ASN A 16 16.53 -11.17 -25.56
C ASN A 16 15.86 -9.95 -24.88
N LEU A 17 16.46 -9.44 -23.79
CA LEU A 17 16.09 -8.16 -23.18
C LEU A 17 16.82 -7.03 -23.92
N ASP A 18 16.17 -6.48 -24.94
CA ASP A 18 16.52 -5.17 -25.48
C ASP A 18 15.52 -4.12 -24.99
N ALA A 19 16.07 -3.00 -24.53
CA ALA A 19 15.45 -1.94 -23.75
C ALA A 19 14.45 -1.06 -24.54
N PRO A 20 13.56 -0.33 -23.82
CA PRO A 20 13.11 0.98 -24.26
C PRO A 20 13.78 2.07 -23.43
N GLU A 21 14.64 2.87 -24.07
CA GLU A 21 15.01 4.20 -23.62
C GLU A 21 13.79 5.14 -23.76
N THR A 22 13.36 5.76 -22.66
CA THR A 22 12.56 6.99 -22.70
C THR A 22 13.07 7.90 -21.58
N GLY A 23 13.90 8.86 -21.97
CA GLY A 23 14.29 9.99 -21.14
C GLY A 23 13.16 11.01 -21.10
N GLU A 24 12.66 11.30 -19.90
CA GLU A 24 11.81 12.46 -19.66
C GLU A 24 12.66 13.61 -19.15
N THR A 25 12.79 14.60 -20.04
CA THR A 25 13.45 15.88 -19.83
C THR A 25 12.66 16.72 -18.83
N ILE A 26 13.36 17.24 -17.82
CA ILE A 26 12.88 18.22 -16.85
C ILE A 26 12.45 19.50 -17.59
N GLN A 27 11.17 19.88 -17.52
CA GLN A 27 10.71 21.19 -18.00
C GLN A 27 10.77 22.22 -16.85
N GLU A 28 11.71 23.14 -16.99
CA GLU A 28 11.83 24.36 -16.20
C GLU A 28 10.67 25.33 -16.48
N ALA A 29 10.18 25.96 -15.43
CA ALA A 29 9.19 27.04 -15.48
C ALA A 29 9.77 28.28 -16.18
N GLN A 30 9.20 28.64 -17.33
CA GLN A 30 9.41 29.94 -17.97
C GLN A 30 8.29 30.91 -17.57
N THR A 31 8.68 32.01 -16.94
CA THR A 31 7.87 33.22 -16.74
C THR A 31 7.61 33.92 -18.08
N PRO A 32 6.38 34.34 -18.41
CA PRO A 32 6.16 35.24 -19.53
C PRO A 32 6.27 36.69 -19.07
N ALA A 33 7.34 37.35 -19.51
CA ALA A 33 7.44 38.80 -19.52
C ALA A 33 6.80 39.33 -20.82
N GLY A 34 5.76 40.15 -20.66
CA GLY A 34 5.52 41.38 -21.43
C GLY A 34 5.29 41.31 -22.94
N GLY A 35 4.08 41.77 -23.34
CA GLY A 35 3.96 42.76 -24.41
C GLY A 35 3.25 42.29 -25.68
N GLU A 36 1.92 42.19 -25.63
CA GLU A 36 1.10 42.39 -26.83
C GLU A 36 -0.01 43.39 -26.51
N SER A 37 -0.10 44.41 -27.37
CA SER A 37 -0.82 45.66 -27.22
C SER A 37 -2.34 45.47 -27.12
N VAL A 38 -2.94 45.87 -26.00
CA VAL A 38 -4.39 46.08 -25.89
C VAL A 38 -4.71 47.48 -26.39
N ASP A 39 -5.53 47.53 -27.43
CA ASP A 39 -6.01 48.72 -28.12
C ASP A 39 -6.79 49.64 -27.17
N LEU A 40 -6.30 50.87 -26.96
CA LEU A 40 -6.87 51.82 -26.00
C LEU A 40 -8.21 52.45 -26.44
N ASP A 41 -8.70 52.12 -27.63
CA ASP A 41 -9.98 52.62 -28.17
C ASP A 41 -11.20 51.79 -27.77
N GLN A 42 -11.03 50.66 -27.07
CA GLN A 42 -12.14 49.92 -26.45
C GLN A 42 -12.41 50.32 -24.99
N LEU A 43 -11.58 51.17 -24.39
CA LEU A 43 -11.72 51.60 -22.98
C LEU A 43 -12.56 52.87 -22.78
N THR A 44 -13.15 53.44 -23.84
CA THR A 44 -13.88 54.72 -23.79
C THR A 44 -15.33 54.63 -24.28
N LYS A 45 -15.99 53.48 -24.10
CA LYS A 45 -17.41 53.31 -24.42
C LYS A 45 -18.31 52.79 -23.29
N GLU A 46 -17.88 52.93 -22.04
CA GLU A 46 -18.69 52.55 -20.87
C GLU A 46 -18.72 53.65 -19.79
N ALA A 47 -18.58 54.92 -20.21
CA ALA A 47 -18.62 56.11 -19.34
C ALA A 47 -19.85 56.99 -19.58
N LEU A 48 -20.95 56.43 -20.10
CA LEU A 48 -22.25 57.10 -20.21
C LEU A 48 -23.33 56.09 -19.81
N GLY A 49 -23.84 56.24 -18.59
CA GLY A 49 -24.82 55.34 -18.01
C GLY A 49 -26.15 55.32 -18.77
N GLU A 50 -26.63 54.11 -19.03
CA GLU A 50 -28.05 53.79 -19.11
C GLU A 50 -28.41 52.85 -17.95
N PRO A 51 -29.48 53.11 -17.20
CA PRO A 51 -29.85 52.29 -16.06
C PRO A 51 -30.85 51.21 -16.48
N GLU A 52 -30.38 50.03 -16.86
CA GLU A 52 -31.18 48.81 -16.79
C GLU A 52 -30.26 47.64 -16.39
N ALA A 53 -30.07 47.46 -15.08
CA ALA A 53 -29.58 46.22 -14.53
C ALA A 53 -30.66 45.14 -14.72
N ASN A 54 -30.75 44.59 -15.93
CA ASN A 54 -31.34 43.26 -16.10
C ASN A 54 -30.41 42.31 -15.36
N PRO A 55 -30.87 41.66 -14.30
CA PRO A 55 -29.94 40.92 -13.49
C PRO A 55 -29.54 39.65 -14.26
N GLU A 56 -28.24 39.43 -14.41
CA GLU A 56 -27.70 38.33 -15.21
C GLU A 56 -28.11 37.00 -14.57
N PHE A 57 -29.06 36.31 -15.21
CA PHE A 57 -29.44 34.97 -14.82
C PHE A 57 -28.46 33.98 -15.45
N ILE A 58 -27.68 33.29 -14.64
CA ILE A 58 -26.89 32.14 -15.06
C ILE A 58 -27.82 30.92 -15.07
N GLU A 59 -27.93 30.25 -16.22
CA GLU A 59 -28.66 28.99 -16.33
C GLU A 59 -27.77 27.84 -15.86
N VAL A 60 -28.20 27.14 -14.81
CA VAL A 60 -27.52 25.97 -14.26
C VAL A 60 -28.42 24.75 -14.44
N GLU A 61 -27.94 23.73 -15.14
CA GLU A 61 -28.66 22.49 -15.36
C GLU A 61 -28.28 21.44 -14.29
N ILE A 62 -29.26 20.96 -13.53
CA ILE A 62 -29.11 19.86 -12.57
C ILE A 62 -30.23 18.84 -12.84
N ASP A 63 -29.88 17.57 -13.00
CA ASP A 63 -30.82 16.46 -13.28
C ASP A 63 -31.76 16.69 -14.47
N GLY A 64 -31.26 17.33 -15.53
CA GLY A 64 -32.05 17.61 -16.73
C GLY A 64 -33.07 18.75 -16.58
N LYS A 65 -32.96 19.54 -15.50
CA LYS A 65 -33.77 20.76 -15.28
C LYS A 65 -32.86 21.97 -15.21
N THR A 66 -33.19 23.00 -15.99
CA THR A 66 -32.47 24.28 -16.03
C THR A 66 -33.06 25.25 -15.01
N TYR A 67 -32.23 25.73 -14.10
CA TYR A 67 -32.57 26.73 -13.09
C TYR A 67 -31.87 28.04 -13.42
N LYS A 68 -32.59 29.17 -13.31
CA LYS A 68 -32.05 30.51 -13.52
C LYS A 68 -31.62 31.11 -12.19
N VAL A 69 -30.32 31.31 -12.01
CA VAL A 69 -29.75 31.87 -10.78
C VAL A 69 -29.27 33.28 -11.06
N LEU A 70 -29.69 34.23 -10.24
CA LEU A 70 -29.23 35.61 -10.32
C LEU A 70 -27.78 35.70 -9.84
N ALA A 71 -26.88 36.14 -10.73
CA ALA A 71 -25.53 36.51 -10.36
C ALA A 71 -25.58 37.84 -9.58
N ALA A 72 -25.06 37.81 -8.36
CA ALA A 72 -24.97 38.93 -7.42
C ALA A 72 -26.26 39.28 -6.63
N ASP A 73 -26.03 39.50 -5.34
CA ASP A 73 -26.94 40.16 -4.38
C ASP A 73 -28.03 39.33 -3.68
N GLY A 74 -27.56 38.35 -2.89
CA GLY A 74 -28.08 38.13 -1.53
C GLY A 74 -29.49 37.54 -1.38
N GLN A 75 -30.12 37.05 -2.44
CA GLN A 75 -31.42 36.35 -2.37
C GLN A 75 -31.24 34.81 -2.32
N PRO A 76 -32.22 34.07 -1.75
CA PRO A 76 -32.06 32.67 -1.40
C PRO A 76 -31.83 31.81 -2.66
N VAL A 77 -30.69 31.12 -2.67
CA VAL A 77 -30.38 30.05 -3.64
C VAL A 77 -31.52 29.03 -3.58
N ASP A 78 -32.09 28.70 -4.73
CA ASP A 78 -33.14 27.69 -4.85
C ASP A 78 -32.72 26.41 -4.10
N PRO A 79 -33.52 25.91 -3.14
CA PRO A 79 -33.20 24.71 -2.37
C PRO A 79 -32.72 23.55 -3.23
N ASP A 80 -33.30 23.38 -4.43
CA ASP A 80 -32.97 22.28 -5.34
C ASP A 80 -31.54 22.37 -5.89
N LEU A 81 -31.00 23.58 -6.09
CA LEU A 81 -29.60 23.80 -6.49
C LEU A 81 -28.62 23.45 -5.36
N LYS A 82 -28.99 23.79 -4.13
CA LYS A 82 -28.19 23.44 -2.94
C LYS A 82 -28.21 21.94 -2.69
N PHE A 83 -29.37 21.28 -2.86
CA PHE A 83 -29.48 19.82 -2.76
C PHE A 83 -28.71 19.10 -3.88
N GLY A 84 -28.78 19.59 -5.12
CA GLY A 84 -27.99 19.08 -6.24
C GLY A 84 -26.48 19.16 -5.97
N ALA A 85 -25.99 20.33 -5.55
CA ALA A 85 -24.58 20.52 -5.20
C ALA A 85 -24.13 19.63 -4.03
N LEU A 86 -24.97 19.47 -2.99
CA LEU A 86 -24.70 18.57 -1.87
C LEU A 86 -24.66 17.10 -2.31
N ARG A 87 -25.56 16.70 -3.20
CA ARG A 87 -25.61 15.34 -3.74
C ARG A 87 -24.39 15.04 -4.62
N ASP A 88 -24.00 15.98 -5.47
CA ASP A 88 -22.80 15.84 -6.31
C ASP A 88 -21.52 15.82 -5.47
N ALA A 89 -21.47 16.60 -4.38
CA ALA A 89 -20.37 16.55 -3.42
C ALA A 89 -20.30 15.19 -2.70
N ASP A 90 -21.44 14.64 -2.25
CA ASP A 90 -21.52 13.32 -1.62
C ASP A 90 -21.13 12.21 -2.59
N TYR A 91 -21.60 12.25 -3.85
CA TYR A 91 -21.19 11.30 -4.88
C TYR A 91 -19.69 11.36 -5.16
N ARG A 92 -19.11 12.56 -5.26
CA ARG A 92 -17.66 12.71 -5.44
C ARG A 92 -16.89 12.16 -4.24
N GLN A 93 -17.31 12.47 -3.01
CA GLN A 93 -16.68 11.95 -1.80
C GLN A 93 -16.75 10.43 -1.73
N LYS A 94 -17.91 9.82 -1.98
CA LYS A 94 -18.08 8.36 -1.99
C LYS A 94 -17.24 7.69 -3.07
N THR A 95 -17.17 8.28 -4.26
CA THR A 95 -16.38 7.74 -5.37
C THR A 95 -14.88 7.82 -5.06
N MET A 96 -14.42 8.93 -4.46
CA MET A 96 -13.04 9.07 -3.99
C MET A 96 -12.73 8.07 -2.87
N ALA A 97 -13.59 7.95 -1.86
CA ALA A 97 -13.42 7.00 -0.76
C ALA A 97 -13.34 5.54 -1.26
N LEU A 98 -14.20 5.15 -2.20
CA LEU A 98 -14.18 3.81 -2.79
C LEU A 98 -12.94 3.56 -3.65
N SER A 99 -12.43 4.60 -4.34
CA SER A 99 -11.16 4.53 -5.06
C SER A 99 -9.98 4.34 -4.10
N ASP A 100 -9.96 5.09 -3.00
CA ASP A 100 -8.91 5.02 -1.99
C ASP A 100 -8.93 3.68 -1.23
N GLU A 101 -10.12 3.16 -0.92
CA GLU A 101 -10.28 1.82 -0.34
C GLU A 101 -9.74 0.74 -1.27
N LYS A 102 -10.10 0.78 -2.57
CA LYS A 102 -9.57 -0.17 -3.56
C LYS A 102 -8.05 -0.09 -3.66
N LYS A 103 -7.48 1.10 -3.64
CA LYS A 103 -6.01 1.29 -3.64
C LYS A 103 -5.37 0.70 -2.38
N ALA A 104 -5.95 0.97 -1.21
CA ALA A 104 -5.44 0.44 0.06
C ALA A 104 -5.46 -1.10 0.07
N VAL A 105 -6.59 -1.71 -0.33
CA VAL A 105 -6.72 -3.18 -0.41
C VAL A 105 -5.74 -3.78 -1.41
N GLN A 106 -5.54 -3.13 -2.56
CA GLN A 106 -4.59 -3.59 -3.56
C GLN A 106 -3.15 -3.54 -3.05
N GLN A 107 -2.77 -2.45 -2.37
CA GLN A 107 -1.46 -2.31 -1.74
C GLN A 107 -1.22 -3.38 -0.66
N GLU A 108 -2.22 -3.64 0.20
CA GLU A 108 -2.12 -4.70 1.22
C GLU A 108 -1.92 -6.08 0.60
N ARG A 109 -2.66 -6.38 -0.48
CA ARG A 109 -2.51 -7.64 -1.21
C ARG A 109 -1.11 -7.80 -1.80
N GLU A 110 -0.56 -6.74 -2.36
CA GLU A 110 0.79 -6.74 -2.93
C GLU A 110 1.85 -6.95 -1.84
N VAL A 111 1.72 -6.29 -0.69
CA VAL A 111 2.60 -6.50 0.46
C VAL A 111 2.50 -7.93 0.98
N PHE A 112 1.28 -8.48 1.10
CA PHE A 112 1.09 -9.86 1.56
C PHE A 112 1.68 -10.87 0.60
N LYS A 113 1.49 -10.66 -0.72
CA LYS A 113 2.10 -11.51 -1.75
C LYS A 113 3.62 -11.45 -1.71
N ALA A 114 4.20 -10.26 -1.58
CA ALA A 114 5.64 -10.10 -1.44
C ALA A 114 6.18 -10.82 -0.20
N LEU A 115 5.49 -10.70 0.94
CA LEU A 115 5.88 -11.37 2.18
C LEU A 115 5.74 -12.90 2.08
N ALA A 116 4.70 -13.39 1.42
CA ALA A 116 4.50 -14.83 1.20
C ALA A 116 5.61 -15.42 0.32
N ASN A 117 5.97 -14.72 -0.77
CA ASN A 117 7.09 -15.11 -1.62
C ASN A 117 8.41 -15.11 -0.84
N LEU A 118 8.68 -14.04 -0.07
CA LEU A 118 9.88 -13.95 0.77
C LEU A 118 9.95 -15.10 1.79
N LYS A 119 8.83 -15.46 2.42
CA LYS A 119 8.75 -16.61 3.34
C LYS A 119 9.02 -17.93 2.63
N GLY A 120 8.46 -18.12 1.44
CA GLY A 120 8.71 -19.30 0.60
C GLY A 120 10.18 -19.43 0.22
N ASP A 121 10.78 -18.35 -0.28
CA ASP A 121 12.19 -18.30 -0.65
C ASP A 121 13.11 -18.55 0.55
N ALA A 122 12.81 -17.93 1.70
CA ALA A 122 13.58 -18.14 2.92
C ALA A 122 13.53 -19.61 3.39
N ALA A 123 12.35 -20.25 3.30
CA ALA A 123 12.20 -21.67 3.63
C ALA A 123 13.01 -22.56 2.68
N MET A 124 12.93 -22.32 1.37
CA MET A 124 13.73 -23.04 0.37
C MET A 124 15.24 -22.85 0.58
N ARG A 125 15.69 -21.63 0.89
CA ARG A 125 17.09 -21.34 1.20
C ARG A 125 17.52 -22.05 2.48
N ALA A 126 16.67 -22.11 3.51
CA ALA A 126 16.95 -22.84 4.74
C ALA A 126 17.09 -24.36 4.51
N THR A 127 16.25 -24.97 3.67
CA THR A 127 16.38 -26.39 3.30
C THR A 127 17.67 -26.65 2.51
N ASN A 128 18.03 -25.75 1.59
CA ASN A 128 19.29 -25.86 0.84
C ASN A 128 20.51 -25.72 1.76
N LEU A 129 20.43 -24.89 2.80
CA LEU A 129 21.48 -24.76 3.81
C LEU A 129 21.69 -26.08 4.56
N GLN A 130 20.62 -26.76 4.95
CA GLN A 130 20.70 -28.08 5.60
C GLN A 130 21.32 -29.13 4.68
N ALA A 131 20.98 -29.11 3.38
CA ALA A 131 21.58 -30.00 2.40
C ALA A 131 23.09 -29.75 2.25
N LEU A 132 23.52 -28.49 2.21
CA LEU A 132 24.95 -28.13 2.21
C LEU A 132 25.64 -28.57 3.49
N ASP A 133 25.03 -28.38 4.65
CA ASP A 133 25.59 -28.82 5.94
C ASP A 133 25.78 -30.35 5.97
N ALA A 134 24.84 -31.11 5.39
CA ALA A 134 24.96 -32.57 5.26
C ALA A 134 26.12 -32.98 4.33
N GLN A 135 26.25 -32.34 3.17
CA GLN A 135 27.36 -32.58 2.22
C GLN A 135 28.72 -32.24 2.84
N ILE A 136 28.82 -31.09 3.52
CA ILE A 136 30.03 -30.68 4.23
C ILE A 136 30.39 -31.70 5.31
N ARG A 137 29.41 -32.16 6.10
CA ARG A 137 29.64 -33.18 7.14
C ARG A 137 30.08 -34.51 6.54
N GLN A 138 29.49 -34.92 5.42
CA GLN A 138 29.88 -36.14 4.72
C GLN A 138 31.34 -36.06 4.25
N LEU A 139 31.72 -34.98 3.57
CA LEU A 139 33.10 -34.82 3.08
C LEU A 139 34.11 -34.61 4.21
N SER A 140 33.77 -33.86 5.26
CA SER A 140 34.67 -33.62 6.39
C SER A 140 34.87 -34.84 7.28
N SER A 141 33.98 -35.84 7.20
CA SER A 141 34.13 -37.11 7.91
C SER A 141 35.13 -38.06 7.26
N ILE A 142 35.55 -37.80 6.02
CA ILE A 142 36.50 -38.64 5.29
C ILE A 142 37.92 -38.31 5.77
N SER A 143 38.61 -39.30 6.35
CA SER A 143 40.02 -39.16 6.73
C SER A 143 40.92 -39.15 5.50
N ILE A 144 41.84 -38.19 5.42
CA ILE A 144 42.85 -38.11 4.36
C ILE A 144 43.72 -39.37 4.35
N ASP A 145 44.11 -39.88 5.52
CA ASP A 145 44.92 -41.09 5.65
C ASP A 145 44.22 -42.31 5.04
N HIS A 146 42.89 -42.37 5.16
CA HIS A 146 42.09 -43.43 4.58
C HIS A 146 42.02 -43.33 3.06
N LEU A 147 41.96 -42.12 2.50
CA LEU A 147 42.03 -41.91 1.04
C LEU A 147 43.39 -42.32 0.48
N VAL A 148 44.48 -41.96 1.16
CA VAL A 148 45.83 -42.37 0.75
C VAL A 148 45.96 -43.91 0.78
N GLN A 149 45.42 -44.58 1.80
CA GLN A 149 45.41 -46.05 1.88
C GLN A 149 44.57 -46.71 0.78
N GLN A 150 43.52 -46.05 0.30
CA GLN A 150 42.68 -46.51 -0.81
C GLN A 150 43.31 -46.23 -2.19
N GLY A 151 44.49 -45.61 -2.26
CA GLY A 151 45.23 -45.36 -3.49
C GLY A 151 44.78 -44.13 -4.27
N TYR A 152 44.03 -43.22 -3.63
CA TYR A 152 43.72 -41.91 -4.23
C TYR A 152 45.00 -41.09 -4.42
N THR A 153 45.07 -40.34 -5.53
CA THR A 153 46.22 -39.49 -5.82
C THR A 153 46.15 -38.16 -5.07
N ASP A 154 47.29 -37.48 -4.92
CA ASP A 154 47.33 -36.14 -4.31
C ASP A 154 46.43 -35.14 -5.05
N ALA A 155 46.26 -35.31 -6.37
CA ALA A 155 45.36 -34.48 -7.17
C ALA A 155 43.88 -34.67 -6.78
N ASP A 156 43.45 -35.92 -6.55
CA ASP A 156 42.08 -36.24 -6.14
C ASP A 156 41.78 -35.66 -4.75
N ILE A 157 42.76 -35.73 -3.83
CA ILE A 157 42.64 -35.16 -2.48
C ILE A 157 42.54 -33.63 -2.55
N ALA A 158 43.36 -32.99 -3.39
CA ALA A 158 43.32 -31.54 -3.59
C ALA A 158 41.99 -31.07 -4.19
N GLU A 159 41.43 -31.82 -5.15
CA GLU A 159 40.11 -31.54 -5.72
C GLU A 159 39.00 -31.66 -4.67
N ALA A 160 39.02 -32.72 -3.85
CA ALA A 160 38.05 -32.89 -2.77
C ALA A 160 38.12 -31.76 -1.73
N GLN A 161 39.33 -31.29 -1.39
CA GLN A 161 39.53 -30.13 -0.51
C GLN A 161 39.01 -28.83 -1.14
N ALA A 162 39.29 -28.61 -2.43
CA ALA A 162 38.77 -27.45 -3.16
C ALA A 162 37.23 -27.43 -3.19
N HIS A 163 36.62 -28.59 -3.46
CA HIS A 163 35.18 -28.75 -3.42
C HIS A 163 34.59 -28.50 -2.03
N LEU A 164 35.21 -29.02 -0.97
CA LEU A 164 34.80 -28.75 0.41
C LEU A 164 34.85 -27.26 0.74
N ASN A 165 35.92 -26.57 0.34
CA ASN A 165 36.04 -25.12 0.52
C ASN A 165 34.95 -24.35 -0.24
N GLN A 166 34.64 -24.76 -1.47
CA GLN A 166 33.55 -24.18 -2.26
C GLN A 166 32.19 -24.37 -1.57
N LEU A 167 31.91 -25.57 -1.04
CA LEU A 167 30.68 -25.84 -0.29
C LEU A 167 30.58 -24.97 0.97
N GLN A 168 31.68 -24.78 1.70
CA GLN A 168 31.71 -23.91 2.87
C GLN A 168 31.44 -22.44 2.51
N GLN A 169 32.01 -21.94 1.41
CA GLN A 169 31.73 -20.60 0.91
C GLN A 169 30.26 -20.44 0.49
N ASN A 170 29.72 -21.40 -0.26
CA ASN A 170 28.31 -21.42 -0.66
C ASN A 170 27.39 -21.43 0.56
N ARG A 171 27.71 -22.25 1.57
CA ARG A 171 26.97 -22.30 2.84
C ARG A 171 27.00 -20.95 3.55
N GLN A 172 28.16 -20.29 3.62
CA GLN A 172 28.27 -18.96 4.26
C GLN A 172 27.44 -17.90 3.51
N ASN A 173 27.51 -17.87 2.19
CA ASN A 173 26.73 -16.96 1.35
C ASN A 173 25.21 -17.17 1.55
N LEU A 174 24.77 -18.44 1.56
CA LEU A 174 23.37 -18.78 1.74
C LEU A 174 22.89 -18.46 3.16
N ALA A 175 23.71 -18.71 4.19
CA ALA A 175 23.40 -18.34 5.57
C ALA A 175 23.22 -16.82 5.73
N GLN A 176 24.05 -16.01 5.07
CA GLN A 176 23.90 -14.55 5.07
C GLN A 176 22.63 -14.11 4.35
N GLN A 177 22.24 -14.77 3.26
CA GLN A 177 20.98 -14.49 2.57
C GLN A 177 19.77 -14.81 3.46
N VAL A 178 19.74 -16.00 4.08
CA VAL A 178 18.68 -16.39 5.03
C VAL A 178 18.62 -15.41 6.20
N GLY A 179 19.76 -15.00 6.74
CA GLY A 179 19.82 -14.00 7.82
C GLY A 179 19.22 -12.65 7.41
N ARG A 180 19.49 -12.19 6.18
CA ARG A 180 18.89 -10.97 5.62
C ARG A 180 17.37 -11.10 5.45
N ASP A 181 16.90 -12.22 4.91
CA ASP A 181 15.46 -12.45 4.73
C ASP A 181 14.71 -12.44 6.06
N ILE A 182 15.25 -13.12 7.08
CA ILE A 182 14.67 -13.16 8.43
C ILE A 182 14.61 -11.76 9.03
N HIS A 183 15.66 -10.95 8.83
CA HIS A 183 15.66 -9.56 9.29
C HIS A 183 14.57 -8.74 8.63
N VAL A 184 14.45 -8.80 7.30
CA VAL A 184 13.42 -8.09 6.54
C VAL A 184 12.02 -8.52 6.98
N MET A 185 11.78 -9.83 7.13
CA MET A 185 10.49 -10.34 7.61
C MET A 185 10.15 -9.80 9.00
N ARG A 186 11.11 -9.78 9.94
CA ARG A 186 10.90 -9.24 11.28
C ARG A 186 10.62 -7.74 11.27
N GLU A 187 11.29 -6.97 10.43
CA GLU A 187 11.02 -5.53 10.28
C GLU A 187 9.61 -5.27 9.77
N VAL A 188 9.16 -6.02 8.76
CA VAL A 188 7.79 -5.91 8.23
C VAL A 188 6.76 -6.27 9.30
N GLU A 189 6.96 -7.39 10.01
CA GLU A 189 6.06 -7.80 11.10
C GLU A 189 6.00 -6.76 12.22
N THR A 190 7.15 -6.19 12.61
CA THR A 190 7.21 -5.15 13.65
C THR A 190 6.43 -3.90 13.22
N ARG A 191 6.62 -3.44 11.98
CA ARG A 191 5.86 -2.30 11.44
C ARG A 191 4.36 -2.58 11.40
N GLN A 192 3.94 -3.78 11.00
CA GLN A 192 2.52 -4.13 10.99
C GLN A 192 1.92 -4.15 12.40
N VAL A 193 2.64 -4.68 13.39
CA VAL A 193 2.20 -4.65 14.80
C VAL A 193 2.10 -3.23 15.32
N GLU A 194 3.05 -2.35 14.99
CA GLU A 194 2.99 -0.94 15.37
C GLU A 194 1.83 -0.20 14.72
N GLN A 195 1.59 -0.42 13.41
CA GLN A 195 0.43 0.13 12.70
C GLN A 195 -0.89 -0.34 13.31
N ALA A 196 -1.01 -1.64 13.60
CA ALA A 196 -2.19 -2.20 14.25
C ALA A 196 -2.40 -1.61 15.65
N ARG A 197 -1.32 -1.42 16.43
CA ARG A 197 -1.39 -0.75 17.74
C ARG A 197 -1.85 0.70 17.63
N MET A 198 -1.35 1.45 16.64
CA MET A 198 -1.74 2.84 16.42
C MET A 198 -3.20 2.94 15.95
N ALA A 199 -3.65 2.04 15.07
CA ALA A 199 -5.03 1.97 14.63
C ALA A 199 -5.97 1.64 15.82
N ALA A 200 -5.63 0.62 16.61
CA ALA A 200 -6.40 0.25 17.79
C ALA A 200 -6.46 1.39 18.83
N ARG A 201 -5.36 2.13 19.05
CA ARG A 201 -5.35 3.31 19.93
C ARG A 201 -6.24 4.43 19.39
N LYS A 202 -6.20 4.68 18.08
CA LYS A 202 -7.06 5.70 17.45
C LYS A 202 -8.53 5.32 17.57
N GLU A 203 -8.86 4.05 17.35
CA GLU A 203 -10.22 3.53 17.48
C GLU A 203 -10.71 3.60 18.92
N ALA A 204 -9.88 3.18 19.88
CA ALA A 204 -10.18 3.33 21.31
C ALA A 204 -10.41 4.79 21.70
N ALA A 205 -9.59 5.73 21.20
CA ALA A 205 -9.76 7.16 21.46
C ALA A 205 -11.04 7.75 20.82
N ILE A 206 -11.49 7.21 19.69
CA ILE A 206 -12.78 7.59 19.08
C ILE A 206 -13.93 7.04 19.94
N GLN A 207 -13.83 5.79 20.39
CA GLN A 207 -14.84 5.18 21.28
C GLN A 207 -14.92 5.94 22.61
N ASP A 208 -13.79 6.31 23.19
CA ASP A 208 -13.70 7.07 24.44
C ASP A 208 -14.30 8.49 24.30
N LYS A 209 -13.97 9.22 23.21
CA LYS A 209 -14.65 10.48 22.86
C LYS A 209 -16.15 10.29 22.56
N ALA A 210 -16.57 9.08 22.21
CA ALA A 210 -17.96 8.74 21.95
C ALA A 210 -18.71 8.28 23.22
N LEU A 211 -18.04 8.16 24.38
CA LEU A 211 -18.68 8.16 25.70
C LEU A 211 -18.93 9.61 26.13
N THR A 212 -19.91 10.25 25.51
CA THR A 212 -20.43 11.53 26.01
C THR A 212 -21.24 11.29 27.30
N PRO A 213 -21.38 12.31 28.17
CA PRO A 213 -22.24 12.21 29.36
C PRO A 213 -23.66 11.74 29.02
N GLU A 214 -24.20 12.17 27.87
CA GLU A 214 -25.51 11.78 27.36
C GLU A 214 -25.59 10.29 27.01
N ARG A 215 -24.52 9.70 26.46
CA ARG A 215 -24.45 8.27 26.15
C ARG A 215 -24.23 7.42 27.40
N ILE A 216 -23.52 7.94 28.39
CA ILE A 216 -23.38 7.32 29.70
C ILE A 216 -24.75 7.28 30.38
N GLU A 217 -25.50 8.37 30.37
CA GLU A 217 -26.86 8.41 30.91
C GLU A 217 -27.80 7.45 30.17
N ALA A 218 -27.71 7.36 28.83
CA ALA A 218 -28.48 6.38 28.05
C ALA A 218 -28.09 4.92 28.36
N LEU A 219 -26.81 4.65 28.61
CA LEU A 219 -26.31 3.33 29.02
C LEU A 219 -26.73 2.97 30.44
N GLU A 220 -26.75 3.93 31.37
CA GLU A 220 -27.26 3.75 32.73
C GLU A 220 -28.78 3.46 32.73
N GLN A 221 -29.55 4.19 31.93
CA GLN A 221 -30.98 3.94 31.74
C GLN A 221 -31.24 2.56 31.13
N PHE A 222 -30.45 2.17 30.13
CA PHE A 222 -30.54 0.83 29.54
C PHE A 222 -30.17 -0.26 30.56
N ALA A 223 -29.08 -0.07 31.32
CA ALA A 223 -28.67 -1.02 32.35
C ALA A 223 -29.75 -1.26 33.41
N GLU A 224 -30.47 -0.22 33.85
CA GLU A 224 -31.62 -0.34 34.75
C GLU A 224 -32.76 -1.19 34.13
N THR A 225 -33.03 -1.05 32.84
CA THR A 225 -34.08 -1.83 32.16
C THR A 225 -33.74 -3.31 32.02
N VAL A 226 -32.46 -3.67 31.99
CA VAL A 226 -31.98 -5.05 31.88
C VAL A 226 -31.64 -5.66 33.27
N GLY A 227 -31.84 -4.91 34.35
CA GLY A 227 -31.65 -5.38 35.73
C GLY A 227 -30.20 -5.37 36.22
N PHE A 228 -29.33 -4.61 35.56
CA PHE A 228 -27.97 -4.36 36.04
C PHE A 228 -27.94 -3.15 36.99
N ASP A 229 -27.06 -3.21 37.98
CA ASP A 229 -26.84 -2.12 38.94
C ASP A 229 -26.06 -0.97 38.29
N LYS A 230 -26.51 0.28 38.54
CA LYS A 230 -25.90 1.51 38.01
C LYS A 230 -24.41 1.62 38.34
N GLY A 231 -23.99 1.08 39.48
CA GLY A 231 -22.59 1.08 39.90
C GLY A 231 -21.65 0.31 38.96
N ALA A 232 -22.15 -0.68 38.20
CA ALA A 232 -21.33 -1.43 37.25
C ALA A 232 -20.95 -0.58 36.01
N VAL A 233 -21.85 0.29 35.56
CA VAL A 233 -21.62 1.17 34.39
C VAL A 233 -20.69 2.34 34.76
N GLN A 234 -20.83 2.91 35.95
CA GLN A 234 -19.98 4.00 36.43
C GLN A 234 -18.51 3.57 36.63
N SER A 235 -18.27 2.32 37.00
CA SER A 235 -16.90 1.81 37.14
C SER A 235 -16.13 1.75 35.82
N ILE A 236 -16.85 1.65 34.69
CA ILE A 236 -16.27 1.64 33.34
C ILE A 236 -15.95 3.07 32.88
N SER A 237 -16.75 4.08 33.27
CA SER A 237 -16.52 5.48 32.89
C SER A 237 -15.44 6.17 33.73
N THR A 238 -15.21 5.76 34.99
CA THR A 238 -14.15 6.34 35.83
C THR A 238 -12.75 5.76 35.55
N ALA A 239 -12.66 4.64 34.82
CA ALA A 239 -11.39 4.03 34.45
C ALA A 239 -10.68 4.77 33.30
N THR A 240 -11.36 5.71 32.63
CA THR A 240 -10.88 6.43 31.44
C THR A 240 -10.39 7.85 31.71
N GLU A 241 -10.44 8.35 32.95
CA GLU A 241 -9.95 9.69 33.32
C GLU A 241 -8.44 9.78 33.67
N TYR A 242 -7.63 8.75 33.36
CA TYR A 242 -6.18 8.72 33.63
C TYR A 242 -5.30 8.59 32.39
#